data_AF-A0A948SPB4-F1
#
_entry.id   AF-A0A948SPB4-F1
#
_cell.length_a   1.000
_cell.length_b   1.000
_cell.length_c   1.000
_cell.angle_alpha   90.00
_cell.angle_beta   90.00
_cell.angle_gamma   90.00
#
_symmetry.space_group_name_H-M   'P 1'
#
loop_
_entity.id
_entity.type
_entity.pdbx_description
1 polymer ?
#
loop_
_entity_poly.entity_id
_entity_poly.type
_entity_poly.pdbx_seq_one_letter_code
_entity_poly.pdbx_strand_id
1 'polypeptide(L)'
;MPLTHGNRRAASGVQPMKVDGRSRGTAMLATIALTIGLVLPPPATDGTNPPSTWVTPPVTAPRVSFHVFDSAAAKAKVSYHLYTPAAYERDGEARFPVVYWLHGSGGGVAGIPQLAKWFDGAIEAGKVRPFLAVFVNGLVEGMYVDWKDGSTPVESMIVQDLVPHVDRTCRTVATREGRMLDGFSMGGYGAARLGFKFPERFRTASILGAGPLDPDFERTPRSSLRARDELLARVYGDRDYFRQVSPWEIAKRNAPAIAKDSLVRVAVGERDGTFRLNEDFHRHLESLSIPHEWIPLPGIEHDPMKTLEAIGERNWDFYRRAFGAPATATPRRDGEVKLAVGDAERRAIVVNVPPPGQVRPAVLVLHGGSGSAERMRANAGFDRLARTEGFIAVYPEGTDFGGGRHAWNTGHLLRRQVRDADDIAYLDALIDMLVRDLGADPARIFMTGGSNGGMMTFAYAVARPGRLAAAAPVVASMFAFDRVPEVPLPILIINGEKDEEVPVEGGMSRNRVVRLAQATPFKPMREVVDFWVKANKSVAPGTTKTNGTVTTTTYPAGDGGAVTEFVLDSAGGHGWPGTRERREGNTPIAAFSGAERTWRFFEGKSRPERGQAGQKAGSVPAGSAPATP
;
A
#
# COMPACT_ATOMS: atom_id res chain seq x y z
N MET A 1 43.63 -53.16 -41.71
CA MET A 1 42.22 -52.85 -41.36
C MET A 1 42.24 -51.90 -40.18
N PRO A 2 41.46 -50.81 -40.21
CA PRO A 2 41.93 -49.49 -40.70
C PRO A 2 41.68 -48.36 -39.65
N LEU A 3 42.11 -47.10 -39.78
CA LEU A 3 42.97 -46.36 -40.70
C LEU A 3 43.40 -45.03 -40.02
N THR A 4 44.52 -44.53 -40.53
CA THR A 4 45.39 -43.40 -40.18
C THR A 4 44.92 -42.00 -40.58
N HIS A 5 45.55 -40.98 -39.96
CA HIS A 5 46.04 -39.65 -40.46
C HIS A 5 45.17 -38.83 -41.46
N GLY A 6 45.18 -37.50 -41.54
CA GLY A 6 46.07 -36.46 -41.03
C GLY A 6 45.80 -35.16 -41.84
N ASN A 7 45.91 -34.03 -41.15
CA ASN A 7 46.44 -32.71 -41.54
C ASN A 7 46.40 -32.15 -43.00
N ARG A 8 46.10 -30.83 -43.04
CA ARG A 8 46.60 -29.71 -43.90
C ARG A 8 45.77 -29.12 -45.06
N ARG A 9 45.48 -27.82 -44.86
CA ARG A 9 45.68 -26.61 -45.71
C ARG A 9 45.17 -26.51 -47.15
N ALA A 10 44.31 -25.51 -47.32
CA ALA A 10 44.41 -24.31 -48.18
C ALA A 10 44.04 -24.32 -49.68
N ALA A 11 43.23 -23.30 -50.02
CA ALA A 11 43.32 -22.37 -51.16
C ALA A 11 42.40 -22.55 -52.40
N SER A 12 41.72 -21.42 -52.69
CA SER A 12 41.42 -20.82 -54.00
C SER A 12 40.27 -21.37 -54.87
N GLY A 13 39.51 -20.44 -55.48
CA GLY A 13 38.59 -20.72 -56.60
C GLY A 13 37.54 -19.63 -56.83
N VAL A 14 37.78 -18.76 -57.80
CA VAL A 14 36.92 -17.67 -58.29
C VAL A 14 35.99 -18.18 -59.43
N GLN A 15 34.74 -17.65 -59.45
CA GLN A 15 33.65 -17.46 -60.48
C GLN A 15 33.81 -17.91 -61.97
N PRO A 16 32.80 -17.87 -62.92
CA PRO A 16 31.48 -17.15 -62.99
C PRO A 16 30.29 -17.83 -63.79
N MET A 17 29.24 -17.02 -64.10
CA MET A 17 28.17 -17.08 -65.15
C MET A 17 26.80 -17.73 -64.80
N LYS A 18 25.70 -16.95 -64.70
CA LYS A 18 24.74 -16.39 -65.73
C LYS A 18 23.82 -17.47 -66.34
N VAL A 19 22.53 -17.31 -66.68
CA VAL A 19 21.39 -16.37 -66.55
C VAL A 19 20.23 -17.16 -67.21
N ASP A 20 18.99 -17.05 -66.71
CA ASP A 20 17.71 -17.04 -67.47
C ASP A 20 16.57 -16.90 -66.43
N GLY A 21 15.49 -16.14 -66.55
CA GLY A 21 14.92 -15.36 -67.65
C GLY A 21 13.38 -15.54 -67.66
N ARG A 22 12.63 -14.44 -67.47
CA ARG A 22 11.16 -14.18 -67.70
C ARG A 22 10.20 -14.35 -66.50
N SER A 23 9.69 -13.24 -65.91
CA SER A 23 8.49 -12.41 -66.24
C SER A 23 7.18 -13.01 -65.67
N ARG A 24 6.24 -12.34 -64.99
CA ARG A 24 5.71 -10.95 -64.98
C ARG A 24 5.00 -10.69 -63.63
N GLY A 25 4.84 -9.41 -63.24
CA GLY A 25 3.70 -9.00 -62.38
C GLY A 25 3.98 -7.92 -61.34
N THR A 26 3.68 -6.66 -61.67
CA THR A 26 3.24 -5.55 -60.78
C THR A 26 4.10 -5.19 -59.56
N ALA A 27 4.99 -4.20 -59.73
CA ALA A 27 5.52 -3.41 -58.62
C ALA A 27 4.71 -2.11 -58.48
N MET A 28 4.05 -1.95 -57.34
CA MET A 28 3.43 -0.71 -56.89
C MET A 28 4.53 0.17 -56.29
N LEU A 29 4.88 1.27 -56.96
CA LEU A 29 5.74 2.32 -56.42
C LEU A 29 4.96 3.06 -55.34
N ALA A 30 5.25 2.76 -54.07
CA ALA A 30 4.85 3.61 -52.95
C ALA A 30 5.90 4.71 -52.78
N THR A 31 5.59 5.89 -53.30
CA THR A 31 6.32 7.13 -53.04
C THR A 31 6.19 7.45 -51.55
N ILE A 32 7.26 7.23 -50.77
CA ILE A 32 7.34 7.75 -49.40
C ILE A 32 7.60 9.25 -49.53
N ALA A 33 6.54 10.04 -49.36
CA ALA A 33 6.64 11.47 -49.16
C ALA A 33 7.34 11.73 -47.82
N LEU A 34 8.60 12.14 -47.87
CA LEU A 34 9.33 12.68 -46.73
C LEU A 34 8.74 14.08 -46.45
N THR A 35 7.76 14.18 -45.57
CA THR A 35 7.31 15.47 -45.03
C THR A 35 8.38 16.01 -44.08
N ILE A 36 9.38 16.70 -44.65
CA ILE A 36 10.19 17.66 -43.90
C ILE A 36 9.25 18.82 -43.56
N GLY A 37 8.72 18.81 -42.34
CA GLY A 37 8.08 19.98 -41.77
C GLY A 37 9.13 21.07 -41.60
N LEU A 38 9.19 22.01 -42.55
CA LEU A 38 9.98 23.23 -42.44
C LEU A 38 9.34 24.10 -41.34
N VAL A 39 9.83 23.98 -40.11
CA VAL A 39 9.50 24.94 -39.05
C VAL A 39 10.26 26.21 -39.38
N LEU A 40 9.55 27.24 -39.86
CA LEU A 40 10.08 28.59 -39.97
C LEU A 40 10.60 29.03 -38.59
N PRO A 41 11.81 29.64 -38.49
CA PRO A 41 12.24 30.23 -37.24
C PRO A 41 11.27 31.36 -36.88
N PRO A 42 10.92 31.53 -35.58
CA PRO A 42 10.09 32.66 -35.17
C PRO A 42 10.82 33.98 -35.51
N PRO A 43 10.08 35.07 -35.76
CA PRO A 43 10.70 36.39 -35.94
C PRO A 43 11.50 36.71 -34.68
N ALA A 44 12.68 37.32 -34.85
CA ALA A 44 13.49 37.79 -33.74
C ALA A 44 12.65 38.72 -32.86
N THR A 45 12.26 38.23 -31.68
CA THR A 45 11.61 39.02 -30.64
C THR A 45 12.67 39.80 -29.89
N ASP A 46 12.43 41.08 -29.70
CA ASP A 46 13.20 41.98 -28.84
C ASP A 46 13.56 41.31 -27.49
N GLY A 47 14.75 41.62 -26.98
CA GLY A 47 15.47 40.91 -25.91
C GLY A 47 14.82 40.90 -24.52
N THR A 48 13.62 40.35 -24.39
CA THR A 48 13.00 39.97 -23.12
C THR A 48 12.72 38.47 -23.14
N ASN A 49 13.40 37.71 -22.27
CA ASN A 49 13.15 36.27 -22.09
C ASN A 49 11.66 36.01 -21.80
N PRO A 50 11.01 35.02 -22.43
CA PRO A 50 9.64 34.65 -22.09
C PRO A 50 9.57 34.23 -20.61
N PRO A 51 8.49 34.57 -19.89
CA PRO A 51 8.37 34.24 -18.47
C PRO A 51 8.44 32.73 -18.26
N SER A 52 9.28 32.30 -17.31
CA SER A 52 9.40 30.90 -16.91
C SER A 52 8.03 30.34 -16.50
N THR A 53 7.49 29.40 -17.28
CA THR A 53 6.20 28.77 -16.99
C THR A 53 6.34 27.76 -15.84
N TRP A 54 6.16 28.24 -14.61
CA TRP A 54 6.21 27.43 -13.40
C TRP A 54 5.06 26.43 -13.23
N VAL A 55 4.02 26.53 -14.07
CA VAL A 55 2.87 25.62 -14.09
C VAL A 55 2.84 24.85 -15.41
N THR A 56 3.15 23.56 -15.36
CA THR A 56 3.06 22.66 -16.52
C THR A 56 1.62 22.20 -16.78
N PRO A 57 1.29 21.71 -17.98
CA PRO A 57 0.02 21.02 -18.22
C PRO A 57 -0.18 19.80 -17.30
N PRO A 58 -1.42 19.51 -16.89
CA PRO A 58 -1.73 18.28 -16.14
C PRO A 58 -1.48 17.04 -17.00
N VAL A 59 -1.15 15.91 -16.35
CA VAL A 59 -0.96 14.60 -17.00
C VAL A 59 -1.98 13.62 -16.46
N THR A 60 -2.67 12.92 -17.36
CA THR A 60 -3.56 11.81 -17.02
C THR A 60 -2.77 10.50 -17.12
N ALA A 61 -2.48 9.89 -15.97
CA ALA A 61 -1.90 8.55 -15.88
C ALA A 61 -2.40 7.86 -14.61
N PRO A 62 -2.44 6.50 -14.57
CA PRO A 62 -2.85 5.79 -13.37
C PRO A 62 -2.05 6.25 -12.15
N ARG A 63 -2.76 6.60 -11.07
CA ARG A 63 -2.19 6.97 -9.77
C ARG A 63 -1.28 8.19 -9.78
N VAL A 64 -1.32 8.97 -10.85
CA VAL A 64 -0.64 10.26 -10.95
C VAL A 64 -1.65 11.36 -10.72
N SER A 65 -1.31 12.29 -9.83
CA SER A 65 -2.09 13.48 -9.52
C SER A 65 -1.29 14.73 -9.85
N PHE A 66 -2.00 15.79 -10.26
CA PHE A 66 -1.42 17.09 -10.58
C PHE A 66 -1.64 18.07 -9.44
N HIS A 67 -0.58 18.73 -8.99
CA HIS A 67 -0.61 19.63 -7.85
C HIS A 67 0.00 20.98 -8.22
N VAL A 68 -0.51 22.04 -7.61
CA VAL A 68 0.00 23.40 -7.74
C VAL A 68 0.10 24.00 -6.34
N PHE A 69 1.21 24.65 -6.05
CA PHE A 69 1.45 25.30 -4.76
C PHE A 69 2.10 26.67 -4.94
N ASP A 70 1.96 27.54 -3.94
CA ASP A 70 2.63 28.84 -3.91
C ASP A 70 4.08 28.68 -3.45
N SER A 71 5.04 29.03 -4.30
CA SER A 71 6.47 29.00 -4.01
C SER A 71 6.96 30.40 -3.64
N ALA A 72 7.53 30.54 -2.44
CA ALA A 72 8.11 31.78 -1.97
C ALA A 72 9.38 32.14 -2.76
N ALA A 73 10.22 31.14 -3.06
CA ALA A 73 11.42 31.32 -3.87
C ALA A 73 11.07 31.79 -5.29
N ALA A 74 10.20 31.07 -5.99
CA ALA A 74 9.82 31.42 -7.37
C ALA A 74 8.90 32.64 -7.48
N LYS A 75 8.33 33.12 -6.36
CA LYS A 75 7.32 34.19 -6.32
C LYS A 75 6.15 33.93 -7.28
N ALA A 76 5.80 32.66 -7.42
CA ALA A 76 4.84 32.18 -8.40
C ALA A 76 4.18 30.88 -7.92
N LYS A 77 3.08 30.52 -8.59
CA LYS A 77 2.54 29.17 -8.48
C LYS A 77 3.42 28.20 -9.24
N VAL A 78 3.80 27.11 -8.59
CA VAL A 78 4.63 26.06 -9.16
C VAL A 78 3.85 24.75 -9.16
N SER A 79 3.91 24.02 -10.26
CA SER A 79 3.30 22.69 -10.36
C SER A 79 4.28 21.56 -10.14
N TYR A 80 3.77 20.42 -9.67
CA TYR A 80 4.44 19.14 -9.73
C TYR A 80 3.41 18.02 -9.97
N HIS A 81 3.88 16.85 -10.41
CA HIS A 81 3.03 15.66 -10.47
C HIS A 81 3.47 14.66 -9.42
N LEU A 82 2.51 13.95 -8.84
CA LEU A 82 2.74 13.01 -7.75
C LEU A 82 2.18 11.64 -8.13
N TYR A 83 3.05 10.63 -8.12
CA TYR A 83 2.66 9.22 -8.12
C TYR A 83 2.50 8.73 -6.67
N THR A 84 1.37 8.07 -6.38
CA THR A 84 1.07 7.41 -5.09
C THR A 84 0.80 5.90 -5.28
N PRO A 85 1.47 5.00 -4.52
CA PRO A 85 1.32 3.55 -4.67
C PRO A 85 0.01 3.04 -4.05
N ALA A 86 -0.37 1.77 -4.29
CA ALA A 86 -1.66 1.22 -3.82
C ALA A 86 -1.75 1.16 -2.31
N ALA A 87 -0.60 1.02 -1.68
CA ALA A 87 -0.50 1.05 -0.23
C ALA A 87 -0.88 2.43 0.35
N TYR A 88 -0.78 3.51 -0.42
CA TYR A 88 -1.13 4.85 0.06
C TYR A 88 -2.61 4.92 0.46
N GLU A 89 -3.54 4.41 -0.34
CA GLU A 89 -4.97 4.47 -0.01
C GLU A 89 -5.42 3.47 1.08
N ARG A 90 -4.61 2.44 1.35
CA ARG A 90 -5.01 1.29 2.19
C ARG A 90 -4.61 1.42 3.66
N ASP A 91 -3.51 2.09 3.93
CA ASP A 91 -2.93 2.24 5.26
C ASP A 91 -2.92 3.72 5.61
N GLY A 92 -3.81 4.17 6.52
CA GLY A 92 -3.99 5.58 6.85
C GLY A 92 -2.81 6.21 7.61
N GLU A 93 -1.96 5.40 8.25
CA GLU A 93 -0.89 5.87 9.13
C GLU A 93 0.51 5.66 8.53
N ALA A 94 0.65 4.76 7.55
CA ALA A 94 1.95 4.51 6.91
C ALA A 94 2.57 5.76 6.28
N ARG A 95 3.88 5.90 6.46
CA ARG A 95 4.71 6.93 5.81
C ARG A 95 5.58 6.31 4.74
N PHE A 96 5.76 7.03 3.63
CA PHE A 96 6.42 6.53 2.43
C PHE A 96 7.71 7.29 2.14
N PRO A 97 8.79 6.61 1.75
CA PRO A 97 9.94 7.30 1.16
C PRO A 97 9.53 7.99 -0.15
N VAL A 98 10.31 8.97 -0.57
CA VAL A 98 10.02 9.83 -1.72
C VAL A 98 11.20 9.83 -2.70
N VAL A 99 10.88 9.53 -3.95
CA VAL A 99 11.77 9.73 -5.10
C VAL A 99 11.42 11.08 -5.74
N TYR A 100 12.36 12.00 -5.76
CA TYR A 100 12.27 13.23 -6.53
C TYR A 100 12.88 12.97 -7.90
N TRP A 101 12.02 12.76 -8.90
CA TRP A 101 12.44 12.50 -10.27
C TRP A 101 12.75 13.81 -11.00
N LEU A 102 13.99 13.94 -11.46
CA LEU A 102 14.51 15.10 -12.19
C LEU A 102 14.60 14.76 -13.68
N HIS A 103 13.83 15.47 -14.51
CA HIS A 103 13.79 15.26 -15.95
C HIS A 103 14.98 15.91 -16.70
N GLY A 104 15.21 15.47 -17.93
CA GLY A 104 16.19 16.04 -18.86
C GLY A 104 15.77 17.37 -19.48
N SER A 105 16.63 17.97 -20.33
CA SER A 105 16.27 19.18 -21.08
C SER A 105 15.06 18.91 -22.00
N GLY A 106 14.19 19.90 -22.15
CA GLY A 106 12.94 19.77 -22.91
C GLY A 106 11.67 19.60 -22.05
N GLY A 107 11.82 19.43 -20.73
CA GLY A 107 10.70 19.23 -19.80
C GLY A 107 10.42 17.75 -19.48
N GLY A 108 9.66 17.50 -18.40
CA GLY A 108 9.42 16.15 -17.89
C GLY A 108 8.05 15.54 -18.20
N VAL A 109 7.07 16.36 -18.61
CA VAL A 109 5.64 16.00 -18.68
C VAL A 109 5.39 14.76 -19.53
N ALA A 110 6.03 14.65 -20.70
CA ALA A 110 5.84 13.55 -21.63
C ALA A 110 6.29 12.18 -21.08
N GLY A 111 7.28 12.15 -20.18
CA GLY A 111 7.83 10.91 -19.63
C GLY A 111 7.05 10.35 -18.43
N ILE A 112 6.18 11.16 -17.81
CA ILE A 112 5.48 10.81 -16.57
C ILE A 112 4.69 9.51 -16.67
N PRO A 113 3.85 9.26 -17.71
CA PRO A 113 3.06 8.04 -17.77
C PRO A 113 3.91 6.76 -17.80
N GLN A 114 5.02 6.77 -18.54
CA GLN A 114 5.90 5.60 -18.69
C GLN A 114 6.68 5.32 -17.41
N LEU A 115 7.21 6.38 -16.76
CA LEU A 115 7.92 6.25 -15.48
C LEU A 115 6.99 5.83 -14.33
N ALA A 116 5.79 6.41 -14.25
CA ALA A 116 4.80 6.02 -13.25
C ALA A 116 4.44 4.54 -13.40
N LYS A 117 4.21 4.07 -14.64
CA LYS A 117 3.96 2.65 -14.92
C LYS A 117 5.14 1.75 -14.54
N TRP A 118 6.38 2.21 -14.79
CA TRP A 118 7.59 1.48 -14.42
C TRP A 118 7.73 1.33 -12.90
N PHE A 119 7.53 2.40 -12.14
CA PHE A 119 7.54 2.36 -10.67
C PHE A 119 6.41 1.50 -10.12
N ASP A 120 5.18 1.66 -10.62
CA ASP A 120 4.02 0.89 -10.17
C ASP A 120 4.21 -0.61 -10.41
N GLY A 121 4.71 -0.98 -11.61
CA GLY A 121 5.00 -2.38 -11.92
C GLY A 121 6.03 -3.02 -10.99
N ALA A 122 7.05 -2.27 -10.58
CA ALA A 122 8.07 -2.77 -9.65
C ALA A 122 7.55 -2.92 -8.22
N ILE A 123 6.70 -2.00 -7.78
CA ILE A 123 6.05 -2.04 -6.46
C ILE A 123 5.05 -3.20 -6.40
N GLU A 124 4.18 -3.34 -7.40
CA GLU A 124 3.19 -4.43 -7.46
C GLU A 124 3.85 -5.80 -7.63
N ALA A 125 5.00 -5.87 -8.31
CA ALA A 125 5.81 -7.09 -8.38
C ALA A 125 6.63 -7.38 -7.10
N GLY A 126 6.56 -6.53 -6.07
CA GLY A 126 7.27 -6.70 -4.81
C GLY A 126 8.79 -6.53 -4.91
N LYS A 127 9.32 -5.95 -6.00
CA LYS A 127 10.76 -5.71 -6.17
C LYS A 127 11.27 -4.63 -5.22
N VAL A 128 10.43 -3.68 -4.87
CA VAL A 128 10.76 -2.55 -4.00
C VAL A 128 9.58 -2.26 -3.08
N ARG A 129 9.85 -1.71 -1.89
CA ARG A 129 8.79 -1.20 -1.02
C ARG A 129 8.00 -0.10 -1.73
N PRO A 130 6.71 0.10 -1.43
CA PRO A 130 5.98 1.26 -1.94
C PRO A 130 6.65 2.58 -1.52
N PHE A 131 6.71 3.52 -2.46
CA PHE A 131 7.26 4.87 -2.32
C PHE A 131 6.43 5.88 -3.11
N LEU A 132 6.54 7.17 -2.78
CA LEU A 132 5.99 8.26 -3.59
C LEU A 132 7.01 8.68 -4.66
N ALA A 133 6.54 9.10 -5.84
CA ALA A 133 7.42 9.76 -6.81
C ALA A 133 6.89 11.16 -7.13
N VAL A 134 7.71 12.17 -6.85
CA VAL A 134 7.47 13.57 -7.20
C VAL A 134 8.18 13.84 -8.51
N PHE A 135 7.42 14.07 -9.58
CA PHE A 135 7.96 14.54 -10.86
C PHE A 135 8.11 16.06 -10.77
N VAL A 136 9.36 16.49 -10.59
CA VAL A 136 9.70 17.88 -10.30
C VAL A 136 9.59 18.73 -11.58
N ASN A 137 8.97 19.91 -11.50
CA ASN A 137 9.08 20.90 -12.58
C ASN A 137 10.44 21.61 -12.49
N GLY A 138 11.41 21.14 -13.27
CA GLY A 138 12.76 21.73 -13.37
C GLY A 138 12.90 22.80 -14.44
N LEU A 139 11.78 23.26 -15.04
CA LEU A 139 11.72 24.08 -16.25
C LEU A 139 12.35 23.40 -17.48
N VAL A 140 12.05 23.87 -18.69
CA VAL A 140 12.55 23.25 -19.94
C VAL A 140 14.08 23.11 -19.94
N GLU A 141 14.79 24.14 -19.46
CA GLU A 141 16.25 24.15 -19.30
C GLU A 141 16.66 24.91 -18.03
N GLY A 142 16.07 24.55 -16.88
CA GLY A 142 16.36 25.22 -15.61
C GLY A 142 17.69 24.81 -14.97
N MET A 143 18.31 23.72 -15.43
CA MET A 143 19.60 23.18 -14.95
C MET A 143 19.67 22.92 -13.43
N TYR A 144 18.52 22.89 -12.75
CA TYR A 144 18.41 22.65 -11.31
C TYR A 144 19.33 23.56 -10.47
N VAL A 145 19.46 24.81 -10.90
CA VAL A 145 20.31 25.85 -10.30
C VAL A 145 19.53 27.16 -10.23
N ASP A 146 19.83 27.97 -9.23
CA ASP A 146 19.39 29.35 -9.22
C ASP A 146 20.20 30.13 -10.26
N TRP A 147 19.52 30.76 -11.22
CA TRP A 147 20.20 31.50 -12.28
C TRP A 147 20.97 32.68 -11.68
N LYS A 148 22.13 33.00 -12.27
CA LYS A 148 23.06 34.01 -11.70
C LYS A 148 22.41 35.39 -11.52
N ASP A 149 21.53 35.76 -12.43
CA ASP A 149 20.80 37.04 -12.40
C ASP A 149 19.67 37.08 -11.35
N GLY A 150 19.40 35.97 -10.66
CA GLY A 150 18.34 35.84 -9.67
C GLY A 150 16.93 35.75 -10.24
N SER A 151 16.77 35.72 -11.57
CA SER A 151 15.46 35.71 -12.22
C SER A 151 14.70 34.39 -12.03
N THR A 152 15.43 33.28 -11.92
CA THR A 152 14.86 31.93 -11.91
C THR A 152 15.51 31.07 -10.81
N PRO A 153 14.84 30.90 -9.65
CA PRO A 153 15.40 30.20 -8.50
C PRO A 153 15.01 28.70 -8.46
N VAL A 154 15.50 27.90 -9.41
CA VAL A 154 15.11 26.48 -9.54
C VAL A 154 15.60 25.63 -8.36
N GLU A 155 16.82 25.85 -7.88
CA GLU A 155 17.35 25.12 -6.72
C GLU A 155 16.55 25.48 -5.47
N SER A 156 16.40 26.78 -5.22
CA SER A 156 15.71 27.27 -4.03
C SER A 156 14.24 26.84 -4.03
N MET A 157 13.54 26.89 -5.16
CA MET A 157 12.18 26.36 -5.29
C MET A 157 12.11 24.88 -4.89
N ILE A 158 13.02 24.04 -5.36
CA ILE A 158 12.99 22.61 -5.06
C ILE A 158 13.28 22.34 -3.59
N VAL A 159 14.39 22.88 -3.10
CA VAL A 159 14.95 22.51 -1.79
C VAL A 159 14.23 23.24 -0.66
N GLN A 160 13.90 24.51 -0.82
CA GLN A 160 13.30 25.34 0.22
C GLN A 160 11.78 25.29 0.23
N ASP A 161 11.13 25.11 -0.94
CA ASP A 161 9.67 25.15 -1.01
C ASP A 161 9.05 23.78 -1.31
N LEU A 162 9.44 23.10 -2.39
CA LEU A 162 8.80 21.86 -2.85
C LEU A 162 8.97 20.72 -1.84
N VAL A 163 10.19 20.46 -1.37
CA VAL A 163 10.45 19.37 -0.40
C VAL A 163 9.63 19.56 0.89
N PRO A 164 9.67 20.72 1.57
CA PRO A 164 8.82 20.95 2.75
C PRO A 164 7.33 20.94 2.43
N HIS A 165 6.92 21.41 1.24
CA HIS A 165 5.53 21.32 0.81
C HIS A 165 5.07 19.86 0.75
N VAL A 166 5.81 18.98 0.08
CA VAL A 166 5.48 17.56 -0.05
C VAL A 166 5.46 16.86 1.30
N ASP A 167 6.41 17.12 2.19
CA ASP A 167 6.43 16.52 3.53
C ASP A 167 5.25 16.95 4.42
N ARG A 168 4.71 18.16 4.16
CA ARG A 168 3.54 18.69 4.88
C ARG A 168 2.22 18.15 4.32
N THR A 169 2.13 17.94 3.01
CA THR A 169 0.87 17.57 2.33
C THR A 169 0.74 16.07 2.08
N CYS A 170 1.85 15.33 2.13
CA CYS A 170 1.89 13.89 1.88
C CYS A 170 2.44 13.14 3.10
N ARG A 171 2.07 11.87 3.26
CA ARG A 171 2.62 11.01 4.34
C ARG A 171 4.01 10.50 3.97
N THR A 172 5.01 11.36 4.11
CA THR A 172 6.39 11.03 3.78
C THR A 172 7.19 10.55 5.00
N VAL A 173 8.27 9.81 4.75
CA VAL A 173 9.41 9.67 5.67
C VAL A 173 10.27 10.92 5.51
N ALA A 174 9.97 11.95 6.31
CA ALA A 174 10.52 13.29 6.18
C ALA A 174 11.96 13.46 6.71
N THR A 175 12.83 12.48 6.47
CA THR A 175 14.27 12.51 6.81
C THR A 175 15.11 12.29 5.55
N ARG A 176 16.43 12.51 5.61
CA ARG A 176 17.29 12.31 4.42
C ARG A 176 17.27 10.87 3.93
N GLU A 177 17.13 9.89 4.83
CA GLU A 177 17.05 8.46 4.53
C GLU A 177 15.80 8.13 3.72
N GLY A 178 14.71 8.90 3.92
CA GLY A 178 13.47 8.77 3.17
C GLY A 178 13.48 9.49 1.82
N ARG A 179 14.55 10.19 1.43
CA ARG A 179 14.58 11.01 0.20
C ARG A 179 15.68 10.59 -0.78
N MET A 180 15.28 10.38 -2.03
CA MET A 180 16.16 10.07 -3.14
C MET A 180 15.99 11.09 -4.27
N LEU A 181 17.11 11.55 -4.84
CA LEU A 181 17.14 12.24 -6.11
C LEU A 181 17.47 11.23 -7.20
N ASP A 182 16.60 11.10 -8.20
CA ASP A 182 16.85 10.27 -9.37
C ASP A 182 16.64 11.09 -10.63
N GLY A 183 17.63 11.14 -11.51
CA GLY A 183 17.54 12.05 -12.65
C GLY A 183 18.32 11.61 -13.87
N PHE A 184 17.80 11.99 -15.03
CA PHE A 184 18.37 11.69 -16.34
C PHE A 184 18.81 12.94 -17.11
N SER A 185 19.97 12.92 -17.77
CA SER A 185 20.48 14.04 -18.58
C SER A 185 20.67 15.33 -17.75
N MET A 186 19.98 16.43 -18.07
CA MET A 186 19.89 17.61 -17.20
C MET A 186 19.49 17.25 -15.76
N GLY A 187 18.59 16.28 -15.61
CA GLY A 187 18.15 15.77 -14.31
C GLY A 187 19.23 15.01 -13.57
N GLY A 188 20.10 14.28 -14.28
CA GLY A 188 21.25 13.61 -13.67
C GLY A 188 22.29 14.61 -13.17
N TYR A 189 22.50 15.70 -13.92
CA TYR A 189 23.29 16.85 -13.45
C TYR A 189 22.66 17.48 -12.20
N GLY A 190 21.34 17.67 -12.19
CA GLY A 190 20.59 18.13 -11.02
C GLY A 190 20.71 17.20 -9.81
N ALA A 191 20.65 15.87 -10.01
CA ALA A 191 20.75 14.89 -8.95
C ALA A 191 22.14 14.92 -8.30
N ALA A 192 23.21 15.00 -9.10
CA ALA A 192 24.57 15.19 -8.61
C ALA A 192 24.68 16.51 -7.84
N ARG A 193 24.20 17.61 -8.42
CA ARG A 193 24.31 18.95 -7.85
C ARG A 193 23.59 19.07 -6.50
N LEU A 194 22.30 18.75 -6.46
CA LEU A 194 21.47 18.89 -5.27
C LEU A 194 21.84 17.85 -4.21
N GLY A 195 22.12 16.61 -4.60
CA GLY A 195 22.51 15.54 -3.68
C GLY A 195 23.85 15.80 -2.99
N PHE A 196 24.80 16.42 -3.71
CA PHE A 196 26.11 16.75 -3.16
C PHE A 196 26.12 18.07 -2.41
N LYS A 197 25.27 19.03 -2.78
CA LYS A 197 25.16 20.32 -2.08
C LYS A 197 24.38 20.20 -0.77
N PHE A 198 23.36 19.35 -0.74
CA PHE A 198 22.45 19.18 0.41
C PHE A 198 22.42 17.72 0.89
N PRO A 199 23.58 17.11 1.23
CA PRO A 199 23.61 15.74 1.71
C PRO A 199 22.74 15.57 2.96
N GLU A 200 22.65 16.58 3.84
CA GLU A 200 21.79 16.57 5.01
C GLU A 200 20.29 16.45 4.71
N ARG A 201 19.85 16.73 3.49
CA ARG A 201 18.45 16.61 3.04
C ARG A 201 18.18 15.38 2.21
N PHE A 202 19.17 14.92 1.45
CA PHE A 202 19.06 13.78 0.54
C PHE A 202 20.16 12.76 0.82
N ARG A 203 19.77 11.54 1.20
CA ARG A 203 20.72 10.44 1.34
C ARG A 203 21.19 9.90 0.00
N THR A 204 20.32 9.89 -1.00
CA THR A 204 20.55 9.12 -2.23
C THR A 204 20.57 10.02 -3.46
N ALA A 205 21.59 9.86 -4.32
CA ALA A 205 21.72 10.53 -5.60
C ALA A 205 21.96 9.51 -6.73
N SER A 206 21.02 9.43 -7.67
CA SER A 206 21.11 8.60 -8.88
C SER A 206 21.32 9.48 -10.10
N ILE A 207 22.50 9.36 -10.70
CA ILE A 207 23.02 10.22 -11.76
C ILE A 207 22.99 9.41 -13.07
N LEU A 208 21.97 9.62 -13.90
CA LEU A 208 21.76 8.85 -15.12
C LEU A 208 22.06 9.69 -16.36
N GLY A 209 22.99 9.23 -17.22
CA GLY A 209 23.33 9.87 -18.50
C GLY A 209 23.54 11.38 -18.40
N ALA A 210 24.20 11.84 -17.35
CA ALA A 210 24.10 13.22 -16.88
C ALA A 210 24.85 14.22 -17.78
N GLY A 211 24.27 15.41 -17.95
CA GLY A 211 24.86 16.50 -18.71
C GLY A 211 24.31 17.85 -18.22
N PRO A 212 25.10 18.94 -18.25
CA PRO A 212 26.42 19.09 -18.86
C PRO A 212 27.56 18.89 -17.84
N LEU A 213 28.00 17.65 -17.62
CA LEU A 213 29.07 17.29 -16.65
C LEU A 213 30.49 17.65 -17.12
N ASP A 214 30.64 18.63 -18.00
CA ASP A 214 31.95 19.14 -18.39
C ASP A 214 32.45 20.17 -17.36
N PRO A 215 33.66 20.05 -16.80
CA PRO A 215 34.12 20.91 -15.70
C PRO A 215 34.27 22.39 -16.10
N ASP A 216 34.57 22.67 -17.36
CA ASP A 216 34.80 24.03 -17.89
C ASP A 216 33.69 24.54 -18.81
N PHE A 217 32.62 23.75 -18.98
CA PHE A 217 31.50 24.05 -19.86
C PHE A 217 31.93 24.28 -21.33
N GLU A 218 33.01 23.65 -21.79
CA GLU A 218 33.53 23.75 -23.15
C GLU A 218 32.94 22.71 -24.09
N ARG A 219 32.74 21.49 -23.58
CA ARG A 219 32.22 20.36 -24.35
C ARG A 219 30.69 20.29 -24.25
N THR A 220 30.01 20.19 -25.39
CA THR A 220 28.56 19.95 -25.46
C THR A 220 28.21 18.88 -26.50
N PRO A 221 28.37 17.58 -26.18
CA PRO A 221 28.25 16.49 -27.17
C PRO A 221 26.83 16.31 -27.75
N ARG A 222 25.83 17.02 -27.20
CA ARG A 222 24.42 16.88 -27.53
C ARG A 222 23.74 18.19 -27.94
N SER A 223 24.50 19.28 -28.04
CA SER A 223 23.98 20.60 -28.45
C SER A 223 24.99 21.33 -29.35
N SER A 224 24.55 22.39 -30.01
CA SER A 224 25.46 23.27 -30.76
C SER A 224 26.25 24.16 -29.80
N LEU A 225 27.44 24.61 -30.22
CA LEU A 225 28.23 25.58 -29.44
C LEU A 225 27.44 26.86 -29.18
N ARG A 226 26.64 27.31 -30.14
CA ARG A 226 25.75 28.46 -29.99
C ARG A 226 24.73 28.26 -28.88
N ALA A 227 24.01 27.14 -28.88
CA ALA A 227 23.02 26.84 -27.85
C ALA A 227 23.67 26.67 -26.47
N ARG A 228 24.90 26.13 -26.42
CA ARG A 228 25.71 26.11 -25.18
C ARG A 228 26.04 27.52 -24.71
N ASP A 229 26.49 28.41 -25.59
CA ASP A 229 26.82 29.80 -25.23
C ASP A 229 25.59 30.59 -24.76
N GLU A 230 24.45 30.38 -25.42
CA GLU A 230 23.15 30.94 -25.02
C GLU A 230 22.71 30.43 -23.64
N LEU A 231 22.88 29.13 -23.37
CA LEU A 231 22.61 28.54 -22.05
C LEU A 231 23.57 29.08 -20.98
N LEU A 232 24.86 29.21 -21.29
CA LEU A 232 25.87 29.79 -20.40
C LEU A 232 25.46 31.20 -19.99
N ALA A 233 25.18 32.06 -20.97
CA ALA A 233 24.80 33.45 -20.74
C ALA A 233 23.50 33.57 -19.93
N ARG A 234 22.48 32.77 -20.28
CA ARG A 234 21.15 32.85 -19.64
C ARG A 234 21.11 32.29 -18.22
N VAL A 235 21.70 31.11 -17.99
CA VAL A 235 21.58 30.41 -16.70
C VAL A 235 22.71 30.78 -15.76
N TYR A 236 23.93 30.76 -16.27
CA TYR A 236 25.13 30.89 -15.44
C TYR A 236 25.75 32.28 -15.51
N GLY A 237 25.43 33.09 -16.53
CA GLY A 237 26.06 34.37 -16.81
C GLY A 237 27.50 34.25 -17.33
N ASP A 238 28.34 33.47 -16.63
CA ASP A 238 29.72 33.18 -16.99
C ASP A 238 30.20 31.81 -16.50
N ARG A 239 31.40 31.43 -16.94
CA ARG A 239 32.01 30.14 -16.60
C ARG A 239 32.43 30.06 -15.14
N ASP A 240 32.73 31.18 -14.50
CA ASP A 240 33.15 31.19 -13.10
C ASP A 240 31.99 30.82 -12.18
N TYR A 241 30.81 31.38 -12.42
CA TYR A 241 29.62 30.95 -11.69
C TYR A 241 29.24 29.51 -12.03
N PHE A 242 29.32 29.08 -13.30
CA PHE A 242 29.12 27.67 -13.68
C PHE A 242 30.01 26.74 -12.86
N ARG A 243 31.33 26.99 -12.81
CA ARG A 243 32.28 26.19 -12.02
C ARG A 243 31.88 26.18 -10.56
N GLN A 244 31.57 27.33 -9.99
CA GLN A 244 31.17 27.47 -8.58
C GLN A 244 29.91 26.65 -8.25
N VAL A 245 28.96 26.51 -9.17
CA VAL A 245 27.70 25.77 -8.93
C VAL A 245 27.69 24.37 -9.55
N SER A 246 28.80 23.95 -10.15
CA SER A 246 28.95 22.66 -10.81
C SER A 246 28.99 21.50 -9.80
N PRO A 247 28.52 20.31 -10.17
CA PRO A 247 28.69 19.10 -9.37
C PRO A 247 30.16 18.80 -9.03
N TRP A 248 31.11 19.20 -9.88
CA TRP A 248 32.54 18.99 -9.68
C TRP A 248 33.07 19.74 -8.45
N GLU A 249 32.83 21.04 -8.39
CA GLU A 249 33.28 21.88 -7.26
C GLU A 249 32.42 21.67 -6.01
N ILE A 250 31.15 21.32 -6.16
CA ILE A 250 30.31 20.92 -5.01
C ILE A 250 30.82 19.62 -4.39
N ALA A 251 31.10 18.59 -5.21
CA ALA A 251 31.65 17.33 -4.72
C ALA A 251 32.96 17.54 -3.98
N LYS A 252 33.87 18.37 -4.53
CA LYS A 252 35.14 18.70 -3.91
C LYS A 252 34.97 19.38 -2.54
N ARG A 253 34.07 20.38 -2.45
CA ARG A 253 33.81 21.10 -1.20
C ARG A 253 33.16 20.22 -0.13
N ASN A 254 32.27 19.31 -0.53
CA ASN A 254 31.45 18.53 0.39
C ASN A 254 31.89 17.06 0.50
N ALA A 255 33.06 16.69 -0.02
CA ALA A 255 33.50 15.29 -0.11
C ALA A 255 33.37 14.51 1.22
N PRO A 256 33.81 15.03 2.39
CA PRO A 256 33.66 14.30 3.65
C PRO A 256 32.20 14.06 4.04
N ALA A 257 31.30 15.01 3.77
CA ALA A 257 29.88 14.90 4.10
C ALA A 257 29.16 13.90 3.18
N ILE A 258 29.55 13.86 1.91
CA ILE A 258 29.02 12.91 0.92
C ILE A 258 29.54 11.51 1.21
N ALA A 259 30.85 11.36 1.47
CA ALA A 259 31.49 10.06 1.66
C ALA A 259 31.04 9.31 2.93
N LYS A 260 30.43 10.00 3.90
CA LYS A 260 30.06 9.42 5.19
C LYS A 260 28.93 8.39 5.09
N ASP A 261 27.81 8.71 4.43
CA ASP A 261 26.64 7.82 4.31
C ASP A 261 25.70 8.21 3.15
N SER A 262 26.21 8.86 2.10
CA SER A 262 25.42 9.07 0.89
C SER A 262 25.47 7.83 0.00
N LEU A 263 24.33 7.44 -0.57
CA LEU A 263 24.24 6.38 -1.56
C LEU A 263 24.24 7.00 -2.97
N VAL A 264 25.30 6.76 -3.73
CA VAL A 264 25.53 7.41 -5.02
C VAL A 264 25.71 6.37 -6.13
N ARG A 265 25.07 6.60 -7.28
CA ARG A 265 25.38 5.88 -8.53
C ARG A 265 25.53 6.83 -9.70
N VAL A 266 26.39 6.46 -10.63
CA VAL A 266 26.55 7.07 -11.95
C VAL A 266 26.35 5.96 -12.99
N ALA A 267 25.32 6.10 -13.83
CA ALA A 267 25.01 5.13 -14.87
C ALA A 267 24.81 5.82 -16.22
N VAL A 268 25.39 5.28 -17.29
CA VAL A 268 25.33 5.91 -18.61
C VAL A 268 25.53 4.87 -19.72
N GLY A 269 24.83 5.05 -20.84
CA GLY A 269 25.01 4.21 -22.03
C GLY A 269 26.35 4.45 -22.72
N GLU A 270 27.02 3.39 -23.17
CA GLU A 270 28.30 3.51 -23.89
C GLU A 270 28.18 4.19 -25.26
N ARG A 271 26.96 4.21 -25.83
CA ARG A 271 26.64 4.96 -27.07
C ARG A 271 26.00 6.32 -26.77
N ASP A 272 25.88 6.69 -25.50
CA ASP A 272 25.43 8.01 -25.10
C ASP A 272 26.53 9.04 -25.39
N GLY A 273 26.19 10.16 -26.03
CA GLY A 273 27.13 11.25 -26.29
C GLY A 273 27.73 11.85 -25.01
N THR A 274 27.07 11.69 -23.86
CA THR A 274 27.54 12.15 -22.55
C THR A 274 28.46 11.15 -21.83
N PHE A 275 28.70 9.96 -22.40
CA PHE A 275 29.45 8.88 -21.75
C PHE A 275 30.80 9.34 -21.20
N ARG A 276 31.61 10.00 -22.03
CA ARG A 276 32.95 10.48 -21.63
C ARG A 276 32.89 11.52 -20.50
N LEU A 277 31.89 12.39 -20.49
CA LEU A 277 31.72 13.38 -19.41
C LEU A 277 31.36 12.69 -18.08
N ASN A 278 30.51 11.66 -18.13
CA ASN A 278 30.14 10.88 -16.94
C ASN A 278 31.32 10.03 -16.45
N GLU A 279 32.13 9.48 -17.36
CA GLU A 279 33.35 8.74 -17.03
C GLU A 279 34.41 9.65 -16.38
N ASP A 280 34.62 10.85 -16.92
CA ASP A 280 35.51 11.86 -16.32
C ASP A 280 35.02 12.26 -14.91
N PHE A 281 33.71 12.44 -14.74
CA PHE A 281 33.12 12.77 -13.44
C PHE A 281 33.20 11.64 -12.43
N HIS A 282 33.00 10.38 -12.86
CA HIS A 282 33.23 9.19 -12.04
C HIS A 282 34.66 9.17 -11.48
N ARG A 283 35.68 9.36 -12.33
CA ARG A 283 37.09 9.42 -11.90
C ARG A 283 37.35 10.57 -10.92
N HIS A 284 36.67 11.70 -11.09
CA HIS A 284 36.73 12.81 -10.13
C HIS A 284 36.20 12.41 -8.76
N LEU A 285 35.05 11.73 -8.69
CA LEU A 285 34.50 11.22 -7.43
C LEU A 285 35.43 10.20 -6.77
N GLU A 286 36.09 9.33 -7.54
CA GLU A 286 37.13 8.42 -7.03
C GLU A 286 38.31 9.19 -6.43
N SER A 287 38.79 10.23 -7.11
CA SER A 287 39.90 11.08 -6.61
C SER A 287 39.57 11.78 -5.28
N LEU A 288 38.28 12.02 -5.03
CA LEU A 288 37.76 12.61 -3.79
C LEU A 288 37.41 11.55 -2.73
N SER A 289 37.62 10.26 -3.00
CA SER A 289 37.26 9.15 -2.12
C SER A 289 35.76 9.14 -1.76
N ILE A 290 34.89 9.54 -2.69
CA ILE A 290 33.43 9.46 -2.53
C ILE A 290 32.97 8.07 -2.97
N PRO A 291 32.42 7.22 -2.09
CA PRO A 291 31.92 5.90 -2.48
C PRO A 291 30.72 6.03 -3.42
N HIS A 292 30.75 5.33 -4.56
CA HIS A 292 29.66 5.34 -5.53
C HIS A 292 29.73 4.13 -6.47
N GLU A 293 28.62 3.85 -7.15
CA GLU A 293 28.57 2.86 -8.22
C GLU A 293 28.84 3.51 -9.58
N TRP A 294 29.69 2.88 -10.38
CA TRP A 294 29.87 3.19 -11.79
C TRP A 294 29.25 2.08 -12.65
N ILE A 295 28.32 2.46 -13.53
CA ILE A 295 27.50 1.52 -14.31
C ILE A 295 27.51 1.95 -15.79
N PRO A 296 28.55 1.59 -16.56
CA PRO A 296 28.53 1.73 -18.01
C PRO A 296 27.57 0.68 -18.60
N LEU A 297 26.71 1.09 -19.54
CA LEU A 297 25.69 0.23 -20.14
C LEU A 297 26.00 -0.02 -21.63
N PRO A 298 26.46 -1.23 -22.00
CA PRO A 298 26.83 -1.54 -23.37
C PRO A 298 25.69 -1.36 -24.37
N GLY A 299 25.97 -0.66 -25.47
CA GLY A 299 25.03 -0.50 -26.58
C GLY A 299 23.84 0.43 -26.33
N ILE A 300 23.74 1.04 -25.14
CA ILE A 300 22.64 1.95 -24.78
C ILE A 300 22.98 3.38 -25.24
N GLU A 301 21.99 4.02 -25.86
CA GLU A 301 22.04 5.41 -26.35
C GLU A 301 21.43 6.37 -25.30
N HIS A 302 21.33 7.66 -25.61
CA HIS A 302 20.77 8.69 -24.71
C HIS A 302 19.23 8.59 -24.60
N ASP A 303 18.75 7.55 -23.92
CA ASP A 303 17.33 7.27 -23.70
C ASP A 303 17.09 6.88 -22.23
N PRO A 304 16.20 7.58 -21.52
CA PRO A 304 15.99 7.37 -20.08
C PRO A 304 15.43 5.98 -19.76
N MET A 305 14.51 5.47 -20.57
CA MET A 305 13.82 4.22 -20.28
C MET A 305 14.67 3.03 -20.66
N LYS A 306 15.36 3.07 -21.81
CA LYS A 306 16.35 2.05 -22.16
C LYS A 306 17.49 2.00 -21.14
N THR A 307 17.90 3.15 -20.59
CA THR A 307 18.89 3.21 -19.51
C THR A 307 18.39 2.48 -18.28
N LEU A 308 17.18 2.80 -17.78
CA LEU A 308 16.59 2.14 -16.62
C LEU A 308 16.38 0.63 -16.84
N GLU A 309 15.89 0.24 -18.02
CA GLU A 309 15.68 -1.16 -18.41
C GLU A 309 16.99 -1.93 -18.46
N ALA A 310 18.06 -1.34 -19.01
CA ALA A 310 19.38 -1.97 -19.12
C ALA A 310 20.10 -2.10 -17.78
N ILE A 311 19.86 -1.18 -16.81
CA ILE A 311 20.35 -1.35 -15.44
C ILE A 311 19.69 -2.59 -14.79
N GLY A 312 18.43 -2.88 -15.15
CA GLY A 312 17.74 -4.11 -14.77
C GLY A 312 17.56 -4.24 -13.26
N GLU A 313 17.83 -5.43 -12.71
CA GLU A 313 17.61 -5.69 -11.27
C GLU A 313 18.51 -4.85 -10.36
N ARG A 314 19.69 -4.44 -10.85
CA ARG A 314 20.57 -3.51 -10.12
C ARG A 314 19.88 -2.18 -9.82
N ASN A 315 18.89 -1.79 -10.64
CA ASN A 315 18.10 -0.59 -10.38
C ASN A 315 17.32 -0.75 -9.09
N TRP A 316 16.64 -1.88 -8.95
CA TRP A 316 15.79 -2.14 -7.78
C TRP A 316 16.63 -2.45 -6.53
N ASP A 317 17.80 -3.07 -6.67
CA ASP A 317 18.77 -3.19 -5.58
C ASP A 317 19.22 -1.83 -5.03
N PHE A 318 19.43 -0.85 -5.90
CA PHE A 318 19.76 0.51 -5.48
C PHE A 318 18.61 1.14 -4.67
N TYR A 319 17.37 1.02 -5.14
CA TYR A 319 16.19 1.50 -4.42
C TYR A 319 16.00 0.79 -3.07
N ARG A 320 16.24 -0.53 -3.00
CA ARG A 320 16.19 -1.31 -1.75
C ARG A 320 17.27 -0.86 -0.75
N ARG A 321 18.46 -0.49 -1.19
CA ARG A 321 19.50 0.08 -0.30
C ARG A 321 19.20 1.53 0.09
N ALA A 322 18.53 2.28 -0.77
CA ALA A 322 18.10 3.65 -0.47
C ALA A 322 17.06 3.65 0.65
N PHE A 323 16.02 2.80 0.57
CA PHE A 323 14.83 2.87 1.42
C PHE A 323 14.59 1.66 2.32
N GLY A 324 15.54 0.72 2.36
CA GLY A 324 15.35 -0.60 2.96
C GLY A 324 14.69 -1.58 2.00
N ALA A 325 14.89 -2.88 2.26
CA ALA A 325 14.16 -3.94 1.56
C ALA A 325 12.64 -3.68 1.63
N PRO A 326 11.83 -4.22 0.70
CA PRO A 326 10.41 -4.39 0.97
C PRO A 326 10.28 -4.90 2.39
N ALA A 327 9.49 -4.24 3.25
CA ALA A 327 9.04 -4.92 4.46
C ALA A 327 8.52 -6.25 3.94
N THR A 328 9.24 -7.34 4.23
CA THR A 328 9.02 -8.62 3.57
C THR A 328 7.53 -8.86 3.72
N ALA A 329 6.79 -8.81 2.62
CA ALA A 329 5.43 -9.28 2.63
C ALA A 329 5.60 -10.73 3.02
N THR A 330 5.37 -11.02 4.30
CA THR A 330 5.36 -12.38 4.82
C THR A 330 4.54 -13.15 3.79
N PRO A 331 5.09 -14.21 3.17
CA PRO A 331 4.39 -14.91 2.12
C PRO A 331 2.94 -15.11 2.56
N ARG A 332 1.99 -14.57 1.80
CA ARG A 332 0.56 -14.74 2.06
C ARG A 332 0.26 -16.23 2.02
N ARG A 333 0.28 -16.86 3.19
CA ARG A 333 0.19 -18.30 3.33
C ARG A 333 -0.73 -18.61 4.49
N ASP A 334 -1.49 -19.68 4.30
CA ASP A 334 -2.13 -20.39 5.40
C ASP A 334 -1.06 -20.78 6.43
N GLY A 335 -1.44 -20.79 7.69
CA GLY A 335 -0.57 -21.22 8.77
C GLY A 335 -0.65 -20.31 9.98
N GLU A 336 0.34 -20.48 10.86
CA GLU A 336 0.46 -19.69 12.06
C GLU A 336 1.01 -18.30 11.76
N VAL A 337 0.39 -17.29 12.35
CA VAL A 337 0.90 -15.92 12.41
C VAL A 337 1.12 -15.52 13.86
N LYS A 338 2.14 -14.68 14.08
CA LYS A 338 2.51 -14.14 15.40
C LYS A 338 2.58 -12.63 15.33
N LEU A 339 2.19 -11.96 16.41
CA LEU A 339 2.30 -10.51 16.55
C LEU A 339 2.60 -10.12 17.99
N ALA A 340 3.39 -9.07 18.16
CA ALA A 340 3.64 -8.45 19.45
C ALA A 340 2.48 -7.50 19.81
N VAL A 341 1.98 -7.58 21.04
CA VAL A 341 0.93 -6.72 21.59
C VAL A 341 1.36 -6.36 23.02
N GLY A 342 1.78 -5.10 23.21
CA GLY A 342 2.52 -4.71 24.41
C GLY A 342 3.77 -5.57 24.56
N ASP A 343 3.95 -6.16 25.75
CA ASP A 343 5.10 -7.04 26.05
C ASP A 343 4.84 -8.52 25.74
N ALA A 344 3.67 -8.87 25.17
CA ALA A 344 3.28 -10.25 24.90
C ALA A 344 3.36 -10.60 23.40
N GLU A 345 3.91 -11.77 23.08
CA GLU A 345 3.71 -12.41 21.78
C GLU A 345 2.35 -13.12 21.77
N ARG A 346 1.53 -12.85 20.76
CA ARG A 346 0.24 -13.50 20.52
C ARG A 346 0.26 -14.21 19.17
N ARG A 347 -0.53 -15.27 19.03
CA ARG A 347 -0.59 -16.09 17.80
C ARG A 347 -2.00 -16.33 17.30
N ALA A 348 -2.14 -16.56 16.00
CA ALA A 348 -3.39 -17.00 15.37
C ALA A 348 -3.11 -17.99 14.24
N ILE A 349 -4.09 -18.82 13.90
CA ILE A 349 -4.03 -19.69 12.73
C ILE A 349 -4.88 -19.07 11.63
N VAL A 350 -4.32 -18.90 10.43
CA VAL A 350 -5.01 -18.33 9.27
C VAL A 350 -5.18 -19.39 8.19
N VAL A 351 -6.37 -19.42 7.57
CA VAL A 351 -6.74 -20.37 6.53
C VAL A 351 -7.39 -19.66 5.36
N ASN A 352 -7.05 -20.12 4.15
CA ASN A 352 -7.55 -19.64 2.87
C ASN A 352 -7.15 -18.19 2.55
N VAL A 353 -5.87 -17.86 2.78
CA VAL A 353 -5.30 -16.56 2.39
C VAL A 353 -5.37 -16.39 0.86
N PRO A 354 -5.84 -15.25 0.33
CA PRO A 354 -5.87 -15.01 -1.11
C PRO A 354 -4.47 -14.86 -1.72
N PRO A 355 -4.32 -15.13 -3.03
CA PRO A 355 -3.11 -14.75 -3.77
C PRO A 355 -2.77 -13.26 -3.60
N PRO A 356 -1.49 -12.86 -3.74
CA PRO A 356 -1.10 -11.45 -3.79
C PRO A 356 -1.95 -10.67 -4.81
N GLY A 357 -2.36 -9.44 -4.45
CA GLY A 357 -3.23 -8.60 -5.27
C GLY A 357 -4.73 -8.87 -5.15
N GLN A 358 -5.16 -9.96 -4.51
CA GLN A 358 -6.57 -10.22 -4.19
C GLN A 358 -6.90 -9.88 -2.73
N VAL A 359 -8.19 -9.60 -2.48
CA VAL A 359 -8.75 -9.42 -1.14
C VAL A 359 -9.93 -10.36 -0.90
N ARG A 360 -10.13 -10.78 0.34
CA ARG A 360 -11.23 -11.66 0.76
C ARG A 360 -11.84 -11.16 2.08
N PRO A 361 -13.14 -11.41 2.35
CA PRO A 361 -13.68 -11.25 3.70
C PRO A 361 -12.86 -12.04 4.72
N ALA A 362 -12.85 -11.62 5.98
CA ALA A 362 -12.21 -12.36 7.04
C ALA A 362 -13.18 -12.63 8.19
N VAL A 363 -13.15 -13.85 8.72
CA VAL A 363 -13.95 -14.27 9.88
C VAL A 363 -13.00 -14.68 11.00
N LEU A 364 -12.99 -13.90 12.09
CA LEU A 364 -12.30 -14.26 13.33
C LEU A 364 -13.21 -15.22 14.13
N VAL A 365 -12.69 -16.41 14.44
CA VAL A 365 -13.42 -17.51 15.09
C VAL A 365 -12.78 -17.81 16.45
N LEU A 366 -13.33 -17.22 17.51
CA LEU A 366 -12.75 -17.19 18.85
C LEU A 366 -13.14 -18.44 19.66
N HIS A 367 -12.14 -19.14 20.20
CA HIS A 367 -12.35 -20.33 21.02
C HIS A 367 -13.04 -20.01 22.37
N GLY A 368 -13.75 -20.99 22.93
CA GLY A 368 -14.33 -20.90 24.28
C GLY A 368 -13.30 -21.03 25.41
N GLY A 369 -13.76 -20.94 26.66
CA GLY A 369 -12.87 -20.97 27.82
C GLY A 369 -12.14 -22.32 27.95
N SER A 370 -10.87 -22.28 28.34
CA SER A 370 -9.99 -23.46 28.35
C SER A 370 -9.75 -24.07 26.95
N GLY A 371 -9.90 -23.25 25.90
CA GLY A 371 -9.71 -23.63 24.50
C GLY A 371 -8.32 -23.30 23.96
N SER A 372 -8.17 -23.49 22.65
CA SER A 372 -7.01 -23.06 21.87
C SER A 372 -7.46 -22.79 20.43
N ALA A 373 -6.59 -22.13 19.65
CA ALA A 373 -6.84 -21.89 18.23
C ALA A 373 -7.03 -23.22 17.45
N GLU A 374 -6.21 -24.23 17.73
CA GLU A 374 -6.27 -25.55 17.07
C GLU A 374 -7.58 -26.26 17.35
N ARG A 375 -8.02 -26.28 18.62
CA ARG A 375 -9.26 -26.96 18.99
C ARG A 375 -10.46 -26.30 18.35
N MET A 376 -10.46 -24.96 18.26
CA MET A 376 -11.54 -24.25 17.60
C MET A 376 -11.55 -24.49 16.10
N ARG A 377 -10.38 -24.47 15.46
CA ARG A 377 -10.21 -24.81 14.05
C ARG A 377 -10.71 -26.21 13.71
N ALA A 378 -10.38 -27.20 14.55
CA ALA A 378 -10.78 -28.58 14.34
C ALA A 378 -12.30 -28.79 14.45
N ASN A 379 -12.98 -28.00 15.28
CA ASN A 379 -14.37 -28.27 15.66
C ASN A 379 -15.39 -27.34 15.00
N ALA A 380 -15.04 -26.10 14.69
CA ALA A 380 -16.03 -25.09 14.27
C ALA A 380 -16.52 -25.28 12.82
N GLY A 381 -15.71 -25.90 11.95
CA GLY A 381 -16.09 -26.21 10.57
C GLY A 381 -15.80 -25.12 9.52
N PHE A 382 -15.06 -24.06 9.88
CA PHE A 382 -14.79 -22.94 8.98
C PHE A 382 -13.73 -23.20 7.92
N ASP A 383 -12.80 -24.16 8.07
CA ASP A 383 -11.74 -24.41 7.07
C ASP A 383 -12.29 -24.77 5.69
N ARG A 384 -13.20 -25.76 5.64
CA ARG A 384 -13.86 -26.17 4.40
C ARG A 384 -14.69 -25.04 3.83
N LEU A 385 -15.46 -24.38 4.70
CA LEU A 385 -16.38 -23.30 4.31
C LEU A 385 -15.62 -22.10 3.74
N ALA A 386 -14.51 -21.70 4.36
CA ALA A 386 -13.61 -20.64 3.90
C ALA A 386 -13.14 -20.89 2.48
N ARG A 387 -12.65 -22.11 2.20
CA ARG A 387 -12.17 -22.52 0.87
C ARG A 387 -13.28 -22.54 -0.17
N THR A 388 -14.47 -23.01 0.19
CA THR A 388 -15.62 -23.11 -0.73
C THR A 388 -16.25 -21.75 -1.02
N GLU A 389 -16.39 -20.88 -0.02
CA GLU A 389 -17.15 -19.63 -0.10
C GLU A 389 -16.24 -18.39 -0.29
N GLY A 390 -14.92 -18.56 -0.23
CA GLY A 390 -13.95 -17.53 -0.62
C GLY A 390 -13.68 -16.46 0.44
N PHE A 391 -13.59 -16.84 1.72
CA PHE A 391 -13.18 -15.94 2.82
C PHE A 391 -11.95 -16.49 3.58
N ILE A 392 -11.30 -15.65 4.37
CA ILE A 392 -10.21 -16.01 5.27
C ILE A 392 -10.81 -16.44 6.61
N ALA A 393 -10.53 -17.66 7.06
CA ALA A 393 -10.84 -18.06 8.43
C ALA A 393 -9.63 -17.80 9.32
N VAL A 394 -9.85 -17.13 10.44
CA VAL A 394 -8.80 -16.79 11.40
C VAL A 394 -9.20 -17.36 12.75
N TYR A 395 -8.30 -18.09 13.38
CA TYR A 395 -8.49 -18.67 14.72
C TYR A 395 -7.47 -18.04 15.67
N PRO A 396 -7.83 -16.93 16.33
CA PRO A 396 -6.97 -16.26 17.31
C PRO A 396 -6.78 -17.12 18.56
N GLU A 397 -5.60 -17.04 19.18
CA GLU A 397 -5.33 -17.66 20.47
C GLU A 397 -5.51 -16.66 21.62
N GLY A 398 -6.36 -17.02 22.58
CA GLY A 398 -6.54 -16.30 23.83
C GLY A 398 -5.30 -16.36 24.72
N THR A 399 -5.40 -15.79 25.90
CA THR A 399 -4.28 -15.76 26.87
C THR A 399 -4.15 -17.12 27.56
N ASP A 400 -2.94 -17.69 27.59
CA ASP A 400 -2.66 -18.95 28.28
C ASP A 400 -2.82 -18.78 29.79
N PHE A 401 -3.43 -19.76 30.43
CA PHE A 401 -3.51 -19.86 31.88
C PHE A 401 -3.06 -21.23 32.41
N GLY A 402 -2.32 -21.99 31.59
CA GLY A 402 -1.59 -23.18 31.99
C GLY A 402 -2.22 -24.49 31.53
N GLY A 403 -1.33 -25.41 31.10
CA GLY A 403 -1.70 -26.72 30.57
C GLY A 403 -2.26 -26.67 29.15
N GLY A 404 -1.84 -25.68 28.34
CA GLY A 404 -2.31 -25.48 26.96
C GLY A 404 -3.75 -24.97 26.89
N ARG A 405 -4.20 -24.24 27.92
CA ARG A 405 -5.59 -23.77 28.06
C ARG A 405 -5.60 -22.26 28.01
N HIS A 406 -6.44 -21.72 27.14
CA HIS A 406 -6.51 -20.30 26.89
C HIS A 406 -7.90 -19.75 27.19
N ALA A 407 -7.98 -18.47 27.53
CA ALA A 407 -9.23 -17.75 27.70
C ALA A 407 -9.08 -16.27 27.28
N TRP A 408 -10.22 -15.61 27.12
CA TRP A 408 -10.36 -14.21 26.79
C TRP A 408 -10.74 -13.40 28.02
N ASN A 409 -10.10 -12.25 28.17
CA ASN A 409 -10.43 -11.25 29.17
C ASN A 409 -11.69 -10.49 28.78
N THR A 410 -12.82 -10.95 29.29
CA THR A 410 -14.12 -10.29 29.10
C THR A 410 -14.41 -9.27 30.22
N GLY A 411 -13.50 -9.09 31.17
CA GLY A 411 -13.68 -8.26 32.38
C GLY A 411 -14.57 -8.89 33.47
N HIS A 412 -15.44 -9.85 33.13
CA HIS A 412 -16.46 -10.37 34.06
C HIS A 412 -16.39 -11.88 34.32
N LEU A 413 -15.70 -12.64 33.46
CA LEU A 413 -15.37 -14.04 33.71
C LEU A 413 -13.91 -14.15 34.18
N LEU A 414 -13.66 -13.66 35.39
CA LEU A 414 -12.33 -13.41 35.91
C LEU A 414 -11.58 -14.70 36.24
N ARG A 415 -10.67 -15.09 35.34
CA ARG A 415 -9.53 -15.92 35.69
C ARG A 415 -8.38 -15.00 36.06
N ARG A 416 -7.81 -15.17 37.27
CA ARG A 416 -6.75 -14.28 37.78
C ARG A 416 -5.60 -14.13 36.79
N GLN A 417 -5.24 -15.21 36.10
CA GLN A 417 -4.15 -15.28 35.13
C GLN A 417 -4.41 -14.52 33.81
N VAL A 418 -5.67 -14.19 33.51
CA VAL A 418 -6.09 -13.56 32.24
C VAL A 418 -6.58 -12.12 32.46
N ARG A 419 -6.67 -11.67 33.72
CA ARG A 419 -7.29 -10.39 34.11
C ARG A 419 -6.61 -9.17 33.47
N ASP A 420 -5.30 -9.24 33.27
CA ASP A 420 -4.50 -8.11 32.78
C ASP A 420 -4.25 -8.17 31.26
N ALA A 421 -4.81 -9.18 30.58
CA ALA A 421 -4.65 -9.32 29.13
C ALA A 421 -5.51 -8.29 28.38
N ASP A 422 -4.88 -7.51 27.50
CA ASP A 422 -5.58 -6.60 26.59
C ASP A 422 -5.96 -7.33 25.29
N ASP A 423 -7.03 -8.12 25.37
CA ASP A 423 -7.54 -8.87 24.22
C ASP A 423 -8.22 -7.97 23.17
N ILE A 424 -8.65 -6.76 23.53
CA ILE A 424 -9.16 -5.78 22.56
C ILE A 424 -8.00 -5.29 21.68
N ALA A 425 -6.90 -4.83 22.28
CA ALA A 425 -5.72 -4.38 21.54
C ALA A 425 -5.13 -5.49 20.67
N TYR A 426 -5.12 -6.73 21.18
CA TYR A 426 -4.68 -7.88 20.39
C TYR A 426 -5.56 -8.12 19.15
N LEU A 427 -6.88 -8.11 19.31
CA LEU A 427 -7.79 -8.32 18.18
C LEU A 427 -7.75 -7.15 17.18
N ASP A 428 -7.58 -5.90 17.65
CA ASP A 428 -7.32 -4.73 16.79
C ASP A 428 -6.03 -4.96 15.95
N ALA A 429 -4.92 -5.31 16.61
CA ALA A 429 -3.64 -5.52 15.95
C ALA A 429 -3.66 -6.71 14.97
N LEU A 430 -4.40 -7.77 15.30
CA LEU A 430 -4.58 -8.92 14.43
C LEU A 430 -5.38 -8.54 13.18
N ILE A 431 -6.47 -7.78 13.31
CA ILE A 431 -7.23 -7.27 12.16
C ILE A 431 -6.36 -6.39 11.27
N ASP A 432 -5.57 -5.50 11.86
CA ASP A 432 -4.66 -4.62 11.10
C ASP A 432 -3.61 -5.43 10.32
N MET A 433 -3.04 -6.47 10.92
CA MET A 433 -2.12 -7.40 10.24
C MET A 433 -2.82 -8.19 9.12
N LEU A 434 -4.03 -8.70 9.35
CA LEU A 434 -4.78 -9.44 8.32
C LEU A 434 -5.06 -8.57 7.09
N VAL A 435 -5.42 -7.30 7.29
CA VAL A 435 -5.68 -6.35 6.21
C VAL A 435 -4.39 -5.98 5.48
N ARG A 436 -3.35 -5.63 6.24
CA ARG A 436 -2.07 -5.17 5.71
C ARG A 436 -1.33 -6.28 4.95
N ASP A 437 -1.19 -7.44 5.57
CA ASP A 437 -0.26 -8.49 5.13
C ASP A 437 -0.98 -9.62 4.39
N LEU A 438 -2.20 -9.97 4.82
CA LEU A 438 -2.88 -11.20 4.38
C LEU A 438 -4.07 -10.98 3.44
N GLY A 439 -4.32 -9.73 3.02
CA GLY A 439 -5.37 -9.45 2.03
C GLY A 439 -6.79 -9.64 2.57
N ALA A 440 -7.00 -9.42 3.87
CA ALA A 440 -8.36 -9.27 4.39
C ALA A 440 -8.97 -7.95 3.90
N ASP A 441 -10.23 -8.01 3.49
CA ASP A 441 -11.01 -6.84 3.08
C ASP A 441 -11.44 -6.05 4.33
N PRO A 442 -10.97 -4.80 4.51
CA PRO A 442 -11.25 -4.01 5.72
C PRO A 442 -12.74 -3.66 5.89
N ALA A 443 -13.53 -3.72 4.81
CA ALA A 443 -14.97 -3.48 4.86
C ALA A 443 -15.76 -4.75 5.25
N ARG A 444 -15.15 -5.94 5.16
CA ARG A 444 -15.79 -7.25 5.39
C ARG A 444 -15.03 -8.09 6.42
N ILE A 445 -14.83 -7.51 7.59
CA ILE A 445 -14.29 -8.18 8.78
C ILE A 445 -15.44 -8.62 9.68
N PHE A 446 -15.47 -9.88 10.05
CA PHE A 446 -16.50 -10.49 10.87
C PHE A 446 -15.91 -11.18 12.08
N MET A 447 -16.69 -11.30 13.16
CA MET A 447 -16.25 -11.97 14.38
C MET A 447 -17.32 -12.91 14.91
N THR A 448 -16.91 -14.09 15.34
CA THR A 448 -17.77 -15.10 15.96
C THR A 448 -16.98 -15.87 17.01
N GLY A 449 -17.67 -16.52 17.94
CA GLY A 449 -17.02 -17.34 18.95
C GLY A 449 -18.02 -18.04 19.86
N GLY A 450 -17.57 -19.13 20.48
CA GLY A 450 -18.36 -19.93 21.41
C GLY A 450 -18.07 -19.59 22.87
N SER A 451 -19.07 -19.58 23.76
CA SER A 451 -18.86 -19.47 25.21
C SER A 451 -18.06 -18.20 25.58
N ASN A 452 -16.94 -18.31 26.32
CA ASN A 452 -16.04 -17.18 26.58
C ASN A 452 -15.56 -16.44 25.32
N GLY A 453 -15.39 -17.11 24.17
CA GLY A 453 -15.09 -16.45 22.89
C GLY A 453 -16.29 -15.72 22.27
N GLY A 454 -17.51 -16.20 22.52
CA GLY A 454 -18.75 -15.48 22.19
C GLY A 454 -18.95 -14.25 23.08
N MET A 455 -18.63 -14.36 24.37
CA MET A 455 -18.60 -13.22 25.30
C MET A 455 -17.58 -12.17 24.86
N MET A 456 -16.40 -12.59 24.40
CA MET A 456 -15.40 -11.69 23.84
C MET A 456 -15.87 -11.05 22.52
N THR A 457 -16.62 -11.80 21.70
CA THR A 457 -17.27 -11.28 20.49
C THR A 457 -18.24 -10.14 20.84
N PHE A 458 -19.07 -10.30 21.87
CA PHE A 458 -19.92 -9.20 22.38
C PHE A 458 -19.08 -8.02 22.89
N ALA A 459 -18.06 -8.28 23.72
CA ALA A 459 -17.21 -7.23 24.27
C ALA A 459 -16.51 -6.40 23.18
N TYR A 460 -15.96 -7.08 22.16
CA TYR A 460 -15.32 -6.43 21.02
C TYR A 460 -16.34 -5.66 20.16
N ALA A 461 -17.52 -6.24 19.90
CA ALA A 461 -18.59 -5.58 19.16
C ALA A 461 -19.07 -4.28 19.83
N VAL A 462 -19.07 -4.23 21.18
CA VAL A 462 -19.38 -3.01 21.94
C VAL A 462 -18.22 -2.01 21.92
N ALA A 463 -16.98 -2.49 22.09
CA ALA A 463 -15.80 -1.63 22.19
C ALA A 463 -15.32 -1.06 20.83
N ARG A 464 -15.57 -1.78 19.74
CA ARG A 464 -15.06 -1.52 18.39
C ARG A 464 -16.11 -1.79 17.29
N PRO A 465 -17.36 -1.31 17.39
CA PRO A 465 -18.41 -1.63 16.42
C PRO A 465 -18.01 -1.23 15.00
N GLY A 466 -17.32 -0.09 14.86
CA GLY A 466 -16.83 0.42 13.59
C GLY A 466 -15.68 -0.38 12.97
N ARG A 467 -15.20 -1.48 13.56
CA ARG A 467 -14.19 -2.38 12.96
C ARG A 467 -14.81 -3.61 12.31
N LEU A 468 -16.08 -3.93 12.62
CA LEU A 468 -16.76 -5.13 12.14
C LEU A 468 -17.88 -4.79 11.16
N ALA A 469 -18.09 -5.66 10.18
CA ALA A 469 -19.28 -5.63 9.32
C ALA A 469 -20.46 -6.38 9.95
N ALA A 470 -20.18 -7.39 10.79
CA ALA A 470 -21.17 -8.11 11.59
C ALA A 470 -20.49 -8.96 12.68
N ALA A 471 -21.27 -9.37 13.68
CA ALA A 471 -20.82 -10.27 14.73
C ALA A 471 -21.79 -11.45 14.93
N ALA A 472 -21.29 -12.60 15.39
CA ALA A 472 -22.12 -13.77 15.67
C ALA A 472 -21.69 -14.52 16.96
N PRO A 473 -22.12 -14.10 18.17
CA PRO A 473 -21.88 -14.86 19.39
C PRO A 473 -22.68 -16.17 19.46
N VAL A 474 -22.04 -17.23 19.94
CA VAL A 474 -22.63 -18.58 20.04
C VAL A 474 -22.51 -19.10 21.48
N VAL A 475 -23.59 -19.63 22.05
CA VAL A 475 -23.70 -20.19 23.41
C VAL A 475 -23.02 -19.29 24.46
N ALA A 476 -23.36 -18.00 24.41
CA ALA A 476 -22.69 -16.94 25.15
C ALA A 476 -23.69 -15.84 25.51
N SER A 477 -23.46 -15.14 26.62
CA SER A 477 -24.30 -14.02 27.06
C SER A 477 -23.44 -12.79 27.36
N MET A 478 -24.10 -11.65 27.54
CA MET A 478 -23.50 -10.42 28.03
C MET A 478 -23.51 -10.41 29.57
N PHE A 479 -22.69 -9.54 30.17
CA PHE A 479 -22.70 -9.26 31.61
C PHE A 479 -23.40 -7.92 31.83
N ALA A 480 -22.70 -6.88 32.32
CA ALA A 480 -23.20 -5.50 32.32
C ALA A 480 -22.37 -4.68 31.33
N PHE A 481 -22.92 -4.39 30.15
CA PHE A 481 -22.32 -3.42 29.23
C PHE A 481 -23.18 -2.17 29.26
N ASP A 482 -22.64 -1.10 29.84
CA ASP A 482 -23.37 0.16 30.02
C ASP A 482 -23.31 1.08 28.78
N ARG A 483 -22.52 0.69 27.77
CA ARG A 483 -22.31 1.48 26.55
C ARG A 483 -22.99 0.82 25.36
N VAL A 484 -23.97 1.53 24.80
CA VAL A 484 -24.58 1.19 23.51
C VAL A 484 -23.61 1.57 22.39
N PRO A 485 -23.34 0.68 21.41
CA PRO A 485 -22.55 0.99 20.23
C PRO A 485 -23.04 2.25 19.49
N GLU A 486 -22.13 3.11 19.05
CA GLU A 486 -22.46 4.33 18.30
C GLU A 486 -22.88 4.07 16.84
N VAL A 487 -22.48 2.90 16.31
CA VAL A 487 -22.76 2.47 14.93
C VAL A 487 -23.59 1.19 14.99
N PRO A 488 -24.73 1.11 14.28
CA PRO A 488 -25.49 -0.14 14.15
C PRO A 488 -24.60 -1.26 13.60
N LEU A 489 -24.64 -2.42 14.26
CA LEU A 489 -23.85 -3.59 13.88
C LEU A 489 -24.77 -4.80 13.75
N PRO A 490 -24.91 -5.40 12.55
CA PRO A 490 -25.65 -6.64 12.41
C PRO A 490 -25.12 -7.72 13.36
N ILE A 491 -26.02 -8.30 14.15
CA ILE A 491 -25.65 -9.34 15.11
C ILE A 491 -26.52 -10.59 14.96
N LEU A 492 -25.85 -11.74 14.98
CA LEU A 492 -26.46 -13.04 15.05
C LEU A 492 -26.20 -13.66 16.42
N ILE A 493 -27.23 -14.13 17.10
CA ILE A 493 -27.10 -14.77 18.40
C ILE A 493 -27.58 -16.22 18.23
N ILE A 494 -26.77 -17.20 18.68
CA ILE A 494 -27.15 -18.63 18.63
C ILE A 494 -27.00 -19.21 20.03
N ASN A 495 -28.08 -19.70 20.64
CA ASN A 495 -28.05 -20.31 21.97
C ASN A 495 -28.74 -21.66 22.03
N GLY A 496 -28.32 -22.50 22.98
CA GLY A 496 -29.01 -23.73 23.34
C GLY A 496 -29.90 -23.52 24.57
N GLU A 497 -31.15 -23.99 24.52
CA GLU A 497 -32.08 -23.85 25.64
C GLU A 497 -31.67 -24.71 26.85
N LYS A 498 -30.92 -25.80 26.63
CA LYS A 498 -30.39 -26.67 27.68
C LYS A 498 -28.99 -26.29 28.16
N ASP A 499 -28.48 -25.12 27.77
CA ASP A 499 -27.15 -24.68 28.15
C ASP A 499 -27.05 -24.41 29.67
N GLU A 500 -26.39 -25.33 30.38
CA GLU A 500 -26.15 -25.20 31.82
C GLU A 500 -24.94 -24.31 32.17
N GLU A 501 -24.06 -24.03 31.21
CA GLU A 501 -22.90 -23.16 31.43
C GLU A 501 -23.28 -21.69 31.29
N VAL A 502 -24.07 -21.35 30.27
CA VAL A 502 -24.57 -20.00 30.01
C VAL A 502 -26.10 -20.07 29.80
N PRO A 503 -26.89 -20.13 30.89
CA PRO A 503 -28.34 -20.28 30.78
C PRO A 503 -29.00 -19.11 30.04
N VAL A 504 -30.00 -19.43 29.21
CA VAL A 504 -30.79 -18.43 28.47
C VAL A 504 -31.53 -17.49 29.42
N GLU A 505 -31.91 -17.97 30.60
CA GLU A 505 -32.52 -17.15 31.66
C GLU A 505 -31.53 -16.19 32.33
N GLY A 506 -30.24 -16.30 32.04
CA GLY A 506 -29.17 -15.53 32.67
C GLY A 506 -28.83 -16.03 34.07
N GLY A 507 -28.27 -15.14 34.88
CA GLY A 507 -27.88 -15.44 36.25
C GLY A 507 -26.51 -16.11 36.39
N MET A 508 -26.31 -16.78 37.50
CA MET A 508 -25.09 -17.55 37.76
C MET A 508 -25.17 -18.91 37.05
N SER A 509 -24.09 -19.30 36.39
CA SER A 509 -23.93 -20.58 35.69
C SER A 509 -24.32 -21.76 36.58
N ARG A 510 -24.94 -22.79 36.01
CA ARG A 510 -25.22 -24.05 36.73
C ARG A 510 -23.96 -24.91 36.83
N ASN A 511 -22.99 -24.69 35.94
CA ASN A 511 -21.66 -25.28 36.05
C ASN A 511 -20.83 -24.60 37.16
N ARG A 512 -20.37 -25.40 38.13
CA ARG A 512 -19.60 -24.92 39.30
C ARG A 512 -18.31 -24.18 38.92
N VAL A 513 -17.61 -24.62 37.88
CA VAL A 513 -16.32 -24.03 37.47
C VAL A 513 -16.54 -22.66 36.84
N VAL A 514 -17.55 -22.55 35.97
CA VAL A 514 -17.93 -21.27 35.36
C VAL A 514 -18.46 -20.31 36.43
N ARG A 515 -19.33 -20.80 37.32
CA ARG A 515 -19.88 -20.02 38.44
C ARG A 515 -18.79 -19.41 39.33
N LEU A 516 -17.74 -20.17 39.64
CA LEU A 516 -16.64 -19.68 40.47
C LEU A 516 -15.81 -18.58 39.77
N ALA A 517 -15.79 -18.59 38.42
CA ALA A 517 -15.10 -17.57 37.63
C ALA A 517 -15.99 -16.35 37.31
N GLN A 518 -17.30 -16.40 37.57
CA GLN A 518 -18.19 -15.27 37.32
C GLN A 518 -18.06 -14.21 38.43
N ALA A 519 -17.59 -13.03 38.04
CA ALA A 519 -17.64 -11.85 38.89
C ALA A 519 -19.00 -11.14 38.83
N THR A 520 -19.75 -11.37 37.75
CA THR A 520 -21.07 -10.77 37.51
C THR A 520 -21.99 -11.83 36.90
N PRO A 521 -23.28 -11.88 37.26
CA PRO A 521 -24.25 -12.76 36.62
C PRO A 521 -24.36 -12.48 35.11
N PHE A 522 -24.71 -13.51 34.34
CA PHE A 522 -25.07 -13.33 32.93
C PHE A 522 -26.39 -12.58 32.82
N LYS A 523 -26.51 -11.73 31.81
CA LYS A 523 -27.81 -11.18 31.41
C LYS A 523 -28.71 -12.28 30.88
N PRO A 524 -30.02 -12.22 31.18
CA PRO A 524 -31.00 -13.02 30.46
C PRO A 524 -30.90 -12.72 28.96
N MET A 525 -30.99 -13.74 28.12
CA MET A 525 -30.82 -13.59 26.67
C MET A 525 -31.81 -12.59 26.07
N ARG A 526 -33.03 -12.54 26.63
CA ARG A 526 -34.01 -11.53 26.26
C ARG A 526 -33.49 -10.10 26.41
N GLU A 527 -32.80 -9.80 27.51
CA GLU A 527 -32.17 -8.48 27.70
C GLU A 527 -31.01 -8.24 26.72
N VAL A 528 -30.27 -9.29 26.36
CA VAL A 528 -29.20 -9.22 25.36
C VAL A 528 -29.78 -8.86 23.99
N VAL A 529 -30.86 -9.53 23.59
CA VAL A 529 -31.58 -9.24 22.35
C VAL A 529 -32.14 -7.82 22.38
N ASP A 530 -32.83 -7.43 23.46
CA ASP A 530 -33.39 -6.08 23.62
C ASP A 530 -32.31 -5.00 23.55
N PHE A 531 -31.13 -5.24 24.13
CA PHE A 531 -29.98 -4.36 24.03
C PHE A 531 -29.58 -4.12 22.57
N TRP A 532 -29.43 -5.20 21.77
CA TRP A 532 -29.00 -5.08 20.38
C TRP A 532 -30.11 -4.54 19.46
N VAL A 533 -31.36 -4.86 19.73
CA VAL A 533 -32.54 -4.28 19.05
C VAL A 533 -32.54 -2.76 19.23
N LYS A 534 -32.28 -2.29 20.45
CA LYS A 534 -32.14 -0.88 20.77
C LYS A 534 -30.89 -0.26 20.10
N ALA A 535 -29.73 -0.91 20.23
CA ALA A 535 -28.47 -0.44 19.66
C ALA A 535 -28.55 -0.26 18.14
N ASN A 536 -29.23 -1.18 17.46
CA ASN A 536 -29.38 -1.17 16.03
C ASN A 536 -30.61 -0.40 15.53
N LYS A 537 -31.34 0.26 16.44
CA LYS A 537 -32.51 1.08 16.13
C LYS A 537 -33.53 0.32 15.28
N SER A 538 -33.85 -0.91 15.67
CA SER A 538 -34.86 -1.70 14.95
C SER A 538 -36.20 -0.98 14.96
N VAL A 539 -36.85 -0.92 13.80
CA VAL A 539 -38.08 -0.12 13.58
C VAL A 539 -39.36 -0.94 13.61
N ALA A 540 -39.27 -2.27 13.77
CA ALA A 540 -40.43 -3.14 13.81
C ALA A 540 -40.25 -4.32 14.78
N PRO A 541 -41.35 -4.92 15.28
CA PRO A 541 -41.28 -6.13 16.10
C PRO A 541 -40.56 -7.29 15.41
N GLY A 542 -39.95 -8.16 16.20
CA GLY A 542 -39.29 -9.37 15.71
C GLY A 542 -40.29 -10.35 15.07
N THR A 543 -39.90 -10.95 13.95
CA THR A 543 -40.66 -12.04 13.32
C THR A 543 -40.08 -13.37 13.74
N THR A 544 -40.90 -14.23 14.35
CA THR A 544 -40.49 -15.56 14.84
C THR A 544 -40.94 -16.67 13.89
N LYS A 545 -40.04 -17.62 13.62
CA LYS A 545 -40.32 -18.85 12.87
C LYS A 545 -39.72 -20.05 13.62
N THR A 546 -40.49 -21.11 13.80
CA THR A 546 -40.01 -22.37 14.38
C THR A 546 -39.99 -23.45 13.31
N ASN A 547 -38.86 -24.14 13.16
CA ASN A 547 -38.71 -25.27 12.25
C ASN A 547 -38.02 -26.43 12.98
N GLY A 548 -38.80 -27.43 13.36
CA GLY A 548 -38.33 -28.52 14.22
C GLY A 548 -37.81 -27.96 15.55
N THR A 549 -36.56 -28.28 15.89
CA THR A 549 -35.89 -27.92 17.15
C THR A 549 -35.23 -26.53 17.16
N VAL A 550 -35.54 -25.70 16.16
CA VAL A 550 -34.89 -24.41 15.94
C VAL A 550 -35.95 -23.32 15.84
N THR A 551 -35.94 -22.40 16.80
CA THR A 551 -36.70 -21.16 16.74
C THR A 551 -35.79 -20.03 16.30
N THR A 552 -36.22 -19.27 15.30
CA THR A 552 -35.51 -18.11 14.77
C THR A 552 -36.37 -16.86 14.93
N THR A 553 -35.83 -15.84 15.57
CA THR A 553 -36.48 -14.53 15.68
C THR A 553 -35.60 -13.48 15.00
N THR A 554 -36.16 -12.74 14.03
CA THR A 554 -35.44 -11.69 13.31
C THR A 554 -36.11 -10.34 13.53
N TYR A 555 -35.34 -9.39 14.03
CA TYR A 555 -35.71 -7.99 14.16
C TYR A 555 -35.08 -7.22 12.99
N PRO A 556 -35.90 -6.60 12.12
CA PRO A 556 -35.41 -5.96 10.90
C PRO A 556 -34.59 -4.70 11.22
N ALA A 557 -33.68 -4.37 10.30
CA ALA A 557 -32.79 -3.22 10.42
C ALA A 557 -33.52 -1.90 10.13
N GLY A 558 -33.33 -0.87 10.97
CA GLY A 558 -33.63 0.52 10.60
C GLY A 558 -32.54 1.09 9.67
N ASP A 559 -31.29 1.11 10.16
CA ASP A 559 -30.11 1.70 9.49
C ASP A 559 -29.00 0.66 9.19
N GLY A 560 -29.38 -0.57 8.83
CA GLY A 560 -28.44 -1.61 8.40
C GLY A 560 -27.96 -2.62 9.45
N GLY A 561 -28.48 -2.63 10.69
CA GLY A 561 -28.11 -3.59 11.74
C GLY A 561 -29.20 -4.60 12.13
N ALA A 562 -29.57 -5.57 11.29
CA ALA A 562 -30.54 -6.58 11.70
C ALA A 562 -30.04 -7.36 12.93
N VAL A 563 -30.96 -7.70 13.85
CA VAL A 563 -30.69 -8.63 14.97
C VAL A 563 -31.41 -9.92 14.65
N THR A 564 -30.68 -11.03 14.59
CA THR A 564 -31.25 -12.36 14.38
C THR A 564 -30.84 -13.27 15.53
N GLU A 565 -31.81 -13.92 16.15
CA GLU A 565 -31.61 -14.89 17.23
C GLU A 565 -32.03 -16.28 16.76
N PHE A 566 -31.19 -17.28 17.02
CA PHE A 566 -31.53 -18.69 16.98
C PHE A 566 -31.54 -19.26 18.40
N VAL A 567 -32.68 -19.84 18.80
CA VAL A 567 -32.81 -20.66 20.01
C VAL A 567 -32.94 -22.11 19.56
N LEU A 568 -31.97 -22.93 19.98
CA LEU A 568 -31.88 -24.36 19.71
C LEU A 568 -32.43 -25.08 20.93
N ASP A 569 -33.62 -25.64 20.82
CA ASP A 569 -34.46 -26.04 21.96
C ASP A 569 -33.97 -27.32 22.69
N SER A 570 -34.88 -28.27 22.90
CA SER A 570 -34.75 -29.65 23.36
C SER A 570 -33.49 -30.45 22.94
N ALA A 571 -32.72 -30.04 21.92
CA ALA A 571 -31.52 -30.72 21.46
C ALA A 571 -30.19 -29.94 21.63
N GLY A 572 -30.23 -28.68 22.09
CA GLY A 572 -29.04 -27.80 22.17
C GLY A 572 -28.56 -27.54 23.60
N GLY A 573 -27.46 -28.16 24.01
CA GLY A 573 -26.67 -27.80 25.19
C GLY A 573 -25.44 -26.94 24.86
N HIS A 574 -24.50 -26.84 25.81
CA HIS A 574 -23.32 -25.98 25.71
C HIS A 574 -22.25 -26.53 24.77
N GLY A 575 -21.93 -25.75 23.74
CA GLY A 575 -20.81 -25.97 22.83
C GLY A 575 -21.15 -25.52 21.41
N TRP A 576 -20.21 -25.67 20.48
CA TRP A 576 -20.41 -25.21 19.12
C TRP A 576 -21.42 -26.11 18.37
N PRO A 577 -22.52 -25.57 17.83
CA PRO A 577 -23.50 -26.36 17.07
C PRO A 577 -22.89 -27.00 15.82
N GLY A 578 -23.22 -28.27 15.58
CA GLY A 578 -22.69 -29.05 14.45
C GLY A 578 -21.44 -29.87 14.81
N THR A 579 -20.93 -29.74 16.04
CA THR A 579 -19.88 -30.62 16.56
C THR A 579 -20.44 -31.98 16.99
N ARG A 580 -19.57 -33.00 17.04
CA ARG A 580 -19.90 -34.34 17.60
C ARG A 580 -19.47 -34.49 19.07
N GLU A 581 -19.20 -33.38 19.76
CA GLU A 581 -18.82 -33.37 21.17
C GLU A 581 -19.98 -33.91 22.02
N ARG A 582 -19.69 -34.80 22.98
CA ARG A 582 -20.70 -35.35 23.88
C ARG A 582 -20.50 -34.82 25.29
N ARG A 583 -21.58 -34.31 25.88
CA ARG A 583 -21.64 -33.81 27.26
C ARG A 583 -22.90 -34.33 27.93
N GLU A 584 -22.76 -35.01 29.06
CA GLU A 584 -23.88 -35.55 29.81
C GLU A 584 -24.88 -34.43 30.13
N GLY A 585 -26.13 -34.57 29.68
CA GLY A 585 -27.20 -33.58 29.87
C GLY A 585 -27.06 -32.24 29.11
N ASN A 586 -25.91 -31.95 28.50
CA ASN A 586 -25.55 -30.62 27.99
C ASN A 586 -24.88 -30.67 26.60
N THR A 587 -25.26 -31.65 25.75
CA THR A 587 -24.64 -31.91 24.43
C THR A 587 -25.08 -30.87 23.39
N PRO A 588 -24.15 -30.31 22.56
CA PRO A 588 -24.50 -29.46 21.42
C PRO A 588 -25.33 -30.20 20.37
N ILE A 589 -26.21 -29.47 19.68
CA ILE A 589 -27.00 -30.05 18.58
C ILE A 589 -26.15 -30.31 17.34
N ALA A 590 -25.96 -31.59 16.99
CA ALA A 590 -25.12 -32.00 15.86
C ALA A 590 -25.75 -31.72 14.48
N ALA A 591 -27.09 -31.64 14.39
CA ALA A 591 -27.80 -31.45 13.12
C ALA A 591 -27.82 -29.99 12.62
N PHE A 592 -27.39 -29.04 13.45
CA PHE A 592 -27.39 -27.61 13.11
C PHE A 592 -25.95 -27.15 12.83
N SER A 593 -25.65 -26.75 11.59
CA SER A 593 -24.32 -26.25 11.24
C SER A 593 -24.13 -24.79 11.70
N GLY A 594 -23.46 -24.59 12.83
CA GLY A 594 -23.17 -23.25 13.36
C GLY A 594 -22.36 -22.38 12.39
N ALA A 595 -21.35 -22.96 11.73
CA ALA A 595 -20.51 -22.24 10.77
C ALA A 595 -21.27 -21.81 9.51
N GLU A 596 -22.06 -22.70 8.91
CA GLU A 596 -22.82 -22.35 7.69
C GLU A 596 -23.88 -21.27 7.99
N ARG A 597 -24.55 -21.35 9.13
CA ARG A 597 -25.53 -20.33 9.56
C ARG A 597 -24.87 -18.98 9.82
N THR A 598 -23.71 -19.00 10.47
CA THR A 598 -22.91 -17.80 10.72
C THR A 598 -22.43 -17.17 9.40
N TRP A 599 -21.90 -17.95 8.47
CA TRP A 599 -21.44 -17.44 7.18
C TRP A 599 -22.59 -16.89 6.32
N ARG A 600 -23.73 -17.58 6.25
CA ARG A 600 -24.91 -17.09 5.52
C ARG A 600 -25.42 -15.76 6.09
N PHE A 601 -25.23 -15.54 7.39
CA PHE A 601 -25.49 -14.23 7.96
C PHE A 601 -24.44 -13.20 7.52
N PHE A 602 -23.17 -13.55 7.38
CA PHE A 602 -22.09 -12.61 7.02
C PHE A 602 -21.96 -12.28 5.52
N GLU A 603 -22.17 -13.22 4.61
CA GLU A 603 -21.69 -13.15 3.21
C GLU A 603 -22.06 -11.88 2.42
N GLY A 604 -23.22 -11.28 2.70
CA GLY A 604 -23.71 -10.07 2.04
C GLY A 604 -23.47 -8.76 2.81
N LYS A 605 -22.77 -8.79 3.94
CA LYS A 605 -22.62 -7.63 4.83
C LYS A 605 -21.31 -6.91 4.60
N SER A 606 -21.35 -5.59 4.71
CA SER A 606 -20.19 -4.70 4.57
C SER A 606 -20.37 -3.51 5.50
N ARG A 607 -19.25 -2.96 5.98
CA ARG A 607 -19.25 -1.70 6.72
C ARG A 607 -19.65 -0.54 5.79
N PRO A 608 -20.45 0.43 6.25
CA PRO A 608 -20.72 1.65 5.49
C PRO A 608 -19.44 2.49 5.33
N GLU A 609 -19.23 3.04 4.13
CA GLU A 609 -18.09 3.93 3.85
C GLU A 609 -18.16 5.19 4.73
N ARG A 610 -17.01 5.64 5.25
CA ARG A 610 -16.89 6.92 5.99
C ARG A 610 -17.20 8.08 5.03
N GLY A 611 -18.47 8.41 4.87
CA GLY A 611 -18.94 9.50 4.01
C GLY A 611 -20.46 9.63 3.92
N GLN A 612 -21.22 8.55 4.13
CA GLN A 612 -22.70 8.60 4.01
C GLN A 612 -23.43 8.94 5.30
N ALA A 613 -22.76 8.92 6.46
CA ALA A 613 -23.40 9.22 7.75
C ALA A 613 -23.79 10.71 7.92
N GLY A 614 -23.29 11.61 7.08
CA GLY A 614 -23.51 13.06 7.20
C GLY A 614 -24.44 13.71 6.17
N GLN A 615 -24.94 12.99 5.16
CA GLN A 615 -25.68 13.59 4.03
C GLN A 615 -27.19 13.31 3.99
N LYS A 616 -27.76 12.60 4.97
CA LYS A 616 -29.22 12.40 5.08
C LYS A 616 -29.88 13.12 6.26
N ALA A 617 -29.30 14.24 6.70
CA ALA A 617 -29.96 15.18 7.59
C ALA A 617 -30.01 16.56 6.91
N GLY A 618 -31.06 16.81 6.12
CA GLY A 618 -31.33 18.16 5.60
C GLY A 618 -31.89 18.23 4.18
N SER A 619 -33.11 17.75 3.97
CA SER A 619 -34.04 18.36 3.00
C SER A 619 -35.46 17.84 3.24
N VAL A 620 -36.16 18.46 4.19
CA VAL A 620 -37.62 18.46 4.18
C VAL A 620 -38.03 19.53 3.16
N PRO A 621 -38.76 19.20 2.08
CA PRO A 621 -39.33 20.20 1.21
C PRO A 621 -40.45 20.92 1.96
N ALA A 622 -40.40 22.26 2.01
CA ALA A 622 -41.47 23.07 2.55
C ALA A 622 -42.76 22.81 1.77
N GLY A 623 -43.73 22.17 2.42
CA GLY A 623 -45.07 21.98 1.90
C GLY A 623 -45.82 23.32 1.85
N SER A 624 -46.36 23.61 0.68
CA SER A 624 -47.28 24.70 0.40
C SER A 624 -48.55 24.61 1.24
N ALA A 625 -48.91 25.71 1.91
CA ALA A 625 -50.17 25.88 2.62
C ALA A 625 -51.39 25.85 1.65
N PRO A 626 -52.57 25.39 2.10
CA PRO A 626 -53.76 25.33 1.27
C PRO A 626 -54.47 26.69 1.22
N ALA A 627 -54.96 27.06 0.04
CA ALA A 627 -55.89 28.17 -0.15
C ALA A 627 -57.29 27.63 -0.45
N THR A 628 -58.26 28.09 0.33
CA THR A 628 -59.69 28.25 -0.03
C THR A 628 -60.36 29.05 1.10
N PRO A 629 -61.36 29.91 0.84
CA PRO A 629 -61.99 30.26 -0.44
C PRO A 629 -61.35 31.45 -1.15
#